data_AF-A0AAJ2LPA5-F1
#
_entry.id   AF-A0AAJ2LPA5-F1
#
_cell.length_a   1.000
_cell.length_b   1.000
_cell.length_c   1.000
_cell.angle_alpha   90.00
_cell.angle_beta   90.00
_cell.angle_gamma   90.00
#
_symmetry.space_group_name_H-M   'P 1'
#
loop_
_entity.id
_entity.type
_entity.pdbx_description
1 polymer ?
#
loop_
_entity_poly.entity_id
_entity_poly.type
_entity_poly.pdbx_seq_one_letter_code
_entity_poly.pdbx_strand_id
1 'polypeptide(L)'
;FSKNGPLALLPLPAIDGQQDSYRRSVVWTVEKGTEAQWLGEHNDQHFLNALQQTYANRSGEFVKTGKRFAYPLSQVLAHRQVSGRVVLMGNAAHTLHPVAGQGFNLCMRDAHVLTRYLSEQHSN
;
A
#
# COMPACT_ATOMS: atom_id res chain seq x y z
N PHE A 1 -3.51 -2.94 16.56
CA PHE A 1 -2.24 -2.71 15.85
C PHE A 1 -1.22 -3.71 16.37
N SER A 2 -0.46 -4.36 15.49
CA SER A 2 0.59 -5.30 15.93
C SER A 2 1.79 -4.53 16.48
N LYS A 3 2.65 -5.18 17.29
CA LYS A 3 3.89 -4.58 17.80
C LYS A 3 4.82 -4.09 16.69
N ASN A 4 4.73 -4.67 15.49
CA ASN A 4 5.63 -4.40 14.37
C ASN A 4 5.05 -3.37 13.37
N GLY A 5 3.89 -2.77 13.67
CA GLY A 5 3.23 -1.80 12.81
C GLY A 5 1.89 -2.29 12.24
N PRO A 6 1.34 -1.56 11.25
CA PRO A 6 0.04 -1.86 10.69
C PRO A 6 0.05 -3.15 9.89
N LEU A 7 -1.08 -3.85 9.99
CA LEU A 7 -1.48 -4.96 9.14
C LEU A 7 -2.87 -4.61 8.60
N ALA A 8 -3.00 -4.58 7.28
CA ALA A 8 -4.23 -4.22 6.59
C ALA A 8 -4.69 -5.35 5.66
N LEU A 9 -5.99 -5.62 5.68
CA LEU A 9 -6.69 -6.56 4.80
C LEU A 9 -7.73 -5.79 3.99
N LEU A 10 -7.52 -5.66 2.68
CA LEU A 10 -8.45 -4.97 1.79
C LEU A 10 -9.24 -6.01 0.98
N PRO A 11 -10.59 -5.97 1.00
CA PRO A 11 -11.40 -6.82 0.13
C PRO A 11 -11.06 -6.56 -1.33
N LEU A 12 -10.86 -7.65 -2.08
CA LEU A 12 -10.71 -7.59 -3.53
C LEU A 12 -11.97 -8.16 -4.17
N PRO A 13 -12.35 -7.65 -5.36
CA PRO A 13 -13.42 -8.25 -6.13
C PRO A 13 -13.07 -9.69 -6.52
N ALA A 14 -14.11 -10.49 -6.71
CA ALA A 14 -13.99 -11.81 -7.33
C ALA A 14 -13.39 -11.68 -8.74
N ILE A 15 -12.64 -12.70 -9.17
CA ILE A 15 -12.21 -12.82 -10.57
C ILE A 15 -13.22 -13.72 -11.31
N ASP A 16 -13.63 -13.31 -12.50
CA ASP A 16 -14.31 -14.11 -13.53
C ASP A 16 -15.38 -15.10 -13.04
N GLY A 17 -16.56 -14.59 -12.66
CA GLY A 17 -17.75 -15.43 -12.44
C GLY A 17 -17.71 -16.35 -11.22
N GLN A 18 -16.61 -16.41 -10.47
CA GLN A 18 -16.54 -17.13 -9.20
C GLN A 18 -17.22 -16.32 -8.08
N GLN A 19 -18.52 -16.57 -7.91
CA GLN A 19 -19.36 -15.93 -6.88
C GLN A 19 -18.86 -16.12 -5.44
N ASP A 20 -17.97 -17.10 -5.18
CA ASP A 20 -17.46 -17.43 -3.83
C ASP A 20 -15.96 -17.15 -3.62
N SER A 21 -15.29 -16.38 -4.49
CA SER A 21 -13.87 -16.07 -4.30
C SER A 21 -13.66 -14.91 -3.31
N TYR A 22 -13.55 -15.24 -2.01
CA TYR A 22 -13.20 -14.28 -0.95
C TYR A 22 -11.72 -13.93 -1.00
N ARG A 23 -11.37 -12.91 -1.80
CA ARG A 23 -9.99 -12.45 -1.95
C ARG A 23 -9.71 -11.20 -1.13
N ARG A 24 -8.47 -11.12 -0.64
CA ARG A 24 -7.98 -9.99 0.15
C ARG A 24 -6.59 -9.59 -0.34
N SER A 25 -6.32 -8.29 -0.40
CA SER A 25 -4.96 -7.75 -0.48
C SER A 25 -4.44 -7.54 0.94
N VAL A 26 -3.22 -8.01 1.21
CA VAL A 26 -2.58 -7.89 2.52
C VAL A 26 -1.43 -6.89 2.41
N VAL A 27 -1.40 -5.94 3.34
CA VAL A 27 -0.22 -5.11 3.60
C VAL A 27 0.21 -5.36 5.03
N TRP A 28 1.38 -5.95 5.23
CA TRP A 28 1.90 -6.31 6.54
C TRP A 28 3.27 -5.65 6.76
N THR A 29 3.37 -4.85 7.82
CA THR A 29 4.67 -4.35 8.29
C THR A 29 5.41 -5.42 9.08
N VAL A 30 6.65 -5.68 8.68
CA VAL A 30 7.53 -6.66 9.32
C VAL A 30 8.84 -5.98 9.71
N GLU A 31 9.59 -6.61 10.61
CA GLU A 31 10.89 -6.09 11.02
C GLU A 31 11.89 -6.13 9.86
N LYS A 32 12.66 -5.05 9.71
CA LYS A 32 13.65 -4.91 8.64
C LYS A 32 14.71 -6.00 8.75
N GLY A 33 15.06 -6.63 7.63
CA GLY A 33 16.01 -7.75 7.56
C GLY A 33 15.36 -9.11 7.80
N THR A 34 14.08 -9.17 8.13
CA THR A 34 13.33 -10.41 8.33
C THR A 34 12.43 -10.77 7.14
N GLU A 35 12.48 -10.00 6.05
CA GLU A 35 11.58 -10.12 4.90
C GLU A 35 11.64 -11.51 4.26
N ALA A 36 12.83 -12.10 4.20
CA ALA A 36 13.06 -13.40 3.57
C ALA A 36 12.19 -14.53 4.19
N GLN A 37 11.85 -14.45 5.47
CA GLN A 37 11.00 -15.47 6.14
C GLN A 37 9.54 -15.42 5.67
N TRP A 38 9.12 -14.31 5.05
CA TRP A 38 7.75 -14.09 4.59
C TRP A 38 7.60 -14.26 3.08
N LEU A 39 8.71 -14.26 2.32
CA LEU A 39 8.71 -14.29 0.87
C LEU A 39 8.96 -15.69 0.32
N GLY A 40 8.57 -15.91 -0.94
CA GLY A 40 8.79 -17.17 -1.65
C GLY A 40 7.80 -18.27 -1.28
N GLU A 41 7.48 -19.11 -2.26
CA GLU A 41 6.42 -20.13 -2.16
C GLU A 41 6.67 -21.14 -1.02
N HIS A 42 7.93 -21.43 -0.70
CA HIS A 42 8.31 -22.32 0.39
C HIS A 42 7.90 -21.80 1.79
N ASN A 43 7.63 -20.49 1.92
CA ASN A 43 7.19 -19.86 3.16
C ASN A 43 5.67 -19.60 3.20
N ASP A 44 4.89 -20.07 2.22
CA ASP A 44 3.45 -19.82 2.12
C ASP A 44 2.71 -20.25 3.39
N GLN A 45 2.95 -21.48 3.86
CA GLN A 45 2.25 -22.00 5.04
C GLN A 45 2.65 -21.24 6.31
N HIS A 46 3.92 -20.89 6.45
CA HIS A 46 4.41 -20.08 7.57
C HIS A 46 3.71 -18.72 7.59
N PHE A 47 3.64 -18.05 6.44
CA PHE A 47 2.94 -16.78 6.27
C PHE A 47 1.44 -16.89 6.59
N LEU A 48 0.74 -17.89 6.04
CA LEU A 48 -0.69 -18.09 6.25
C LEU A 48 -1.01 -18.35 7.73
N ASN A 49 -0.22 -19.20 8.40
CA ASN A 49 -0.39 -19.48 9.83
C ASN A 49 -0.20 -18.21 10.67
N ALA A 50 0.86 -17.44 10.40
CA ALA A 50 1.11 -16.19 11.10
C ALA A 50 -0.02 -15.16 10.85
N LEU A 51 -0.52 -15.08 9.61
CA LEU A 51 -1.62 -14.20 9.24
C LEU A 51 -2.92 -14.61 9.96
N GLN A 52 -3.20 -15.91 10.02
CA GLN A 52 -4.36 -16.48 10.74
C GLN A 52 -4.27 -16.17 12.23
N GLN A 53 -3.10 -16.34 12.85
CA GLN A 53 -2.88 -15.99 14.25
C GLN A 53 -3.09 -14.50 14.52
N THR A 54 -2.71 -13.63 13.59
CA THR A 54 -2.79 -12.18 13.77
C THR A 54 -4.22 -11.65 13.62
N TYR A 55 -5.03 -12.22 12.71
CA TYR A 55 -6.43 -11.81 12.49
C TYR A 55 -7.47 -12.63 13.24
N ALA A 56 -7.08 -13.79 13.80
CA ALA A 56 -7.98 -14.80 14.35
C ALA A 56 -9.10 -15.19 13.36
N ASN A 57 -10.11 -15.91 13.84
CA ASN A 57 -11.21 -16.42 13.00
C ASN A 57 -12.20 -15.33 12.52
N ARG A 58 -11.89 -14.04 12.67
CA ARG A 58 -12.77 -12.93 12.27
C ARG A 58 -12.85 -12.73 10.75
N SER A 59 -11.90 -13.28 10.01
CA SER A 59 -11.79 -13.12 8.55
C SER A 59 -12.01 -14.43 7.78
N GLY A 60 -12.46 -15.49 8.45
CA GLY A 60 -12.44 -16.84 7.90
C GLY A 60 -11.05 -17.47 7.98
N GLU A 61 -10.84 -18.50 7.17
CA GLU A 61 -9.57 -19.23 7.07
C GLU A 61 -8.78 -18.75 5.85
N PHE A 62 -7.51 -18.40 6.06
CA PHE A 62 -6.59 -18.10 4.95
C PHE A 62 -6.02 -19.39 4.36
N VAL A 63 -6.58 -19.82 3.23
CA VAL A 63 -6.22 -21.09 2.59
C VAL A 63 -5.14 -20.98 1.52
N LYS A 64 -4.92 -19.78 0.98
CA LYS A 64 -3.99 -19.55 -0.14
C LYS A 64 -3.48 -18.12 -0.12
N THR A 65 -2.24 -17.96 -0.56
CA THR A 65 -1.62 -16.65 -0.79
C THR A 65 -1.14 -16.54 -2.24
N GLY A 66 -1.05 -15.31 -2.73
CA GLY A 66 -0.42 -15.02 -4.02
C GLY A 66 1.08 -14.80 -3.86
N LYS A 67 1.74 -14.42 -4.96
CA LYS A 67 3.13 -13.96 -4.91
C LYS A 67 3.25 -12.76 -3.97
N ARG A 68 4.18 -12.84 -3.03
CA ARG A 68 4.45 -11.79 -2.04
C ARG A 68 5.69 -11.00 -2.44
N PHE A 69 5.68 -9.72 -2.07
CA PHE A 69 6.76 -8.78 -2.31
C PHE A 69 7.01 -7.98 -1.03
N ALA A 70 8.27 -7.59 -0.80
CA ALA A 70 8.64 -6.72 0.29
C ALA A 70 9.36 -5.48 -0.26
N TYR A 71 9.05 -4.34 0.33
CA TYR A 71 9.64 -3.05 -0.02
C TYR A 71 10.04 -2.34 1.28
N PRO A 72 11.25 -1.76 1.36
CA PRO A 72 11.67 -1.05 2.55
C PRO A 72 10.75 0.14 2.81
N LEU A 73 10.38 0.33 4.08
CA LEU A 73 9.66 1.52 4.50
C LEU A 73 10.63 2.69 4.63
N SER A 74 10.51 3.67 3.73
CA SER A 74 11.27 4.92 3.77
C SER A 74 10.34 6.12 3.79
N GLN A 75 10.64 7.08 4.65
CA GLN A 75 10.03 8.40 4.60
C GLN A 75 10.86 9.28 3.64
N VAL A 76 10.19 9.87 2.65
CA VAL A 76 10.82 10.83 1.74
C VAL A 76 10.08 12.15 1.86
N LEU A 77 10.81 13.21 2.19
CA LEU A 77 10.31 14.58 2.24
C LEU A 77 11.16 15.43 1.31
N ALA A 78 10.52 16.05 0.31
CA ALA A 78 11.21 16.97 -0.57
C ALA A 78 11.54 18.27 0.19
N HIS A 79 12.83 18.58 0.31
CA HIS A 79 13.30 19.85 0.89
C HIS A 79 12.85 21.08 0.09
N ARG A 80 12.68 20.91 -1.22
CA ARG A 80 12.17 21.93 -2.13
C ARG A 80 11.21 21.26 -3.12
N GLN A 81 9.96 21.70 -3.11
CA GLN A 81 8.91 21.11 -3.97
C GLN A 81 8.73 21.84 -5.30
N VAL A 82 9.22 23.06 -5.43
CA VAL A 82 9.11 23.86 -6.67
C VAL A 82 10.47 24.40 -7.05
N SER A 83 10.80 24.30 -8.33
CA SER A 83 11.98 24.96 -8.91
C SER A 83 11.69 25.37 -10.36
N GLY A 84 11.64 26.68 -10.61
CA GLY A 84 11.31 27.22 -11.93
C GLY A 84 9.94 26.73 -12.42
N ARG A 85 9.94 26.00 -13.54
CA ARG A 85 8.73 25.41 -14.16
C ARG A 85 8.50 23.94 -13.77
N VAL A 86 9.12 23.48 -12.70
CA VAL A 86 9.01 22.10 -12.19
C VAL A 86 8.39 22.11 -10.80
N VAL A 87 7.42 21.22 -10.59
CA VAL A 87 6.81 20.95 -9.29
C VAL A 87 6.88 19.45 -8.99
N LEU A 88 7.36 19.10 -7.80
CA LEU A 88 7.27 17.77 -7.23
C LEU A 88 5.92 17.64 -6.53
N MET A 89 5.20 16.55 -6.76
CA MET A 89 3.86 16.31 -6.21
C MET A 89 3.70 14.88 -5.72
N GLY A 90 2.67 14.66 -4.90
CA GLY A 90 2.27 13.35 -4.43
C GLY A 90 3.41 12.64 -3.73
N ASN A 91 3.58 11.36 -4.05
CA ASN A 91 4.59 10.52 -3.42
C ASN A 91 6.04 11.03 -3.64
N ALA A 92 6.29 11.77 -4.73
CA ALA A 92 7.60 12.36 -5.00
C ALA A 92 7.91 13.59 -4.12
N ALA A 93 6.88 14.26 -3.60
CA ALA A 93 7.05 15.40 -2.70
C ALA A 93 6.95 14.99 -1.22
N HIS A 94 6.06 14.04 -0.91
CA HIS A 94 5.80 13.53 0.43
C HIS A 94 5.51 12.03 0.33
N THR A 95 6.50 11.17 0.55
CA THR A 95 6.24 9.75 0.81
C THR A 95 5.97 9.58 2.30
N LEU A 96 4.69 9.50 2.66
CA LEU A 96 4.28 8.75 3.83
C LEU A 96 4.19 7.27 3.43
N HIS A 97 4.51 6.40 4.38
CA HIS A 97 4.48 4.93 4.29
C HIS A 97 3.44 4.38 3.31
N PRO A 98 3.66 3.19 2.69
CA PRO A 98 2.67 2.48 1.90
C PRO A 98 1.49 2.04 2.80
N VAL A 99 0.65 3.00 3.16
CA VAL A 99 -0.68 2.81 3.68
C VAL A 99 -1.52 2.54 2.45
N ALA A 100 -1.55 1.27 2.03
CA ALA A 100 -2.49 0.67 1.09
C ALA A 100 -3.20 1.65 0.12
N GLY A 101 -2.44 2.30 -0.78
CA GLY A 101 -3.00 3.16 -1.84
C GLY A 101 -3.13 4.66 -1.55
N GLN A 102 -2.69 5.17 -0.39
CA GLN A 102 -2.74 6.61 -0.10
C GLN A 102 -1.85 7.45 -1.03
N GLY A 103 -0.71 6.93 -1.48
CA GLY A 103 0.20 7.65 -2.37
C GLY A 103 -0.45 8.06 -3.70
N PHE A 104 -1.29 7.19 -4.28
CA PHE A 104 -2.04 7.52 -5.49
C PHE A 104 -3.07 8.63 -5.23
N ASN A 105 -3.84 8.51 -4.14
CA ASN A 105 -4.83 9.53 -3.77
C ASN A 105 -4.18 10.88 -3.50
N LEU A 106 -3.00 10.89 -2.89
CA LEU A 106 -2.23 12.12 -2.66
C LEU A 106 -1.79 12.75 -3.99
N CYS A 107 -1.25 11.97 -4.92
CA CYS A 107 -0.92 12.45 -6.26
C CYS A 107 -2.13 13.05 -6.97
N MET A 108 -3.28 12.37 -6.94
CA MET A 108 -4.50 12.84 -7.59
C MET A 108 -5.02 14.15 -6.97
N ARG A 109 -4.94 14.27 -5.64
CA ARG A 109 -5.32 15.49 -4.93
C ARG A 109 -4.42 16.66 -5.33
N ASP A 110 -3.10 16.44 -5.36
CA ASP A 110 -2.14 17.48 -5.72
C ASP A 110 -2.32 17.92 -7.18
N ALA A 111 -2.52 16.96 -8.09
CA ALA A 111 -2.80 17.24 -9.50
C ALA A 111 -4.08 18.05 -9.68
N HIS A 112 -5.16 17.72 -8.97
CA HIS A 112 -6.41 18.47 -9.01
C HIS A 112 -6.25 19.92 -8.55
N VAL A 113 -5.48 20.14 -7.48
CA VAL A 113 -5.19 21.49 -6.98
C VAL A 113 -4.35 22.27 -7.99
N LEU A 114 -3.32 21.65 -8.57
CA LEU A 114 -2.47 22.29 -9.56
C LEU A 114 -3.27 22.71 -10.81
N THR A 115 -4.09 21.81 -11.36
CA THR A 115 -4.88 22.12 -12.55
C THR A 115 -5.86 23.25 -12.30
N ARG A 116 -6.49 23.30 -11.12
CA ARG A 116 -7.37 24.41 -10.74
C ARG A 116 -6.65 25.76 -10.80
N TYR A 117 -5.47 25.86 -10.18
CA TYR A 117 -4.69 27.10 -10.18
C TYR A 117 -4.16 27.48 -11.57
N LEU A 118 -3.75 26.51 -12.38
CA LEU A 118 -3.28 26.78 -13.74
C LEU A 118 -4.41 27.31 -14.65
N SER A 119 -5.63 26.78 -14.50
CA SER A 119 -6.80 27.25 -15.24
C SER A 119 -7.23 28.66 -14.82
N GLU A 120 -7.21 28.97 -13.52
CA GLU A 120 -7.47 30.31 -13.00
C GLU A 120 -6.48 31.35 -13.55
N GLN A 121 -5.20 30.99 -13.65
CA GLN A 121 -4.17 31.88 -14.22
C GLN A 121 -4.27 32.05 -15.74
N HIS A 122 -4.79 31.06 -16.48
CA HIS A 122 -5.01 31.17 -17.93
C HIS A 122 -6.25 32.00 -18.30
N SER A 123 -7.17 32.19 -17.35
CA SER A 123 -8.45 32.89 -17.56
C SER A 123 -8.37 34.40 -17.26
N ASN A 124 -7.22 34.86 -16.75
CA ASN A 124 -6.87 36.27 -16.54
C ASN A 124 -5.87 36.73 -17.59
#